data_AF-A0A031HSE6-F1
#
_entry.id   AF-A0A031HSE6-F1
#
_cell.length_a   1.000
_cell.length_b   1.000
_cell.length_c   1.000
_cell.angle_alpha   90.00
_cell.angle_beta   90.00
_cell.angle_gamma   90.00
#
_symmetry.space_group_name_H-M   'P 1'
#
loop_
_entity.id
_entity.type
_entity.pdbx_description
1 polymer ?
#
loop_
_entity_poly.entity_id
_entity_poly.type
_entity_poly.pdbx_seq_one_letter_code
_entity_poly.pdbx_strand_id
1 'polypeptide(L)'
;MAKKSKIAKNEQRKAIVARYAEKRLELRKTLVDPNASDEAREAARLGLQKLPRDASPVRVRNRDAIDGRPRGTFQRFGISRVRFRDMAHRGELPGVTKSSW
;
A
#
# COMPACT_ATOMS: atom_id res chain seq x y z
N MET A 1 8.58 9.40 15.96
CA MET A 1 9.02 8.50 14.86
C MET A 1 8.49 7.09 15.09
N ALA A 2 8.24 6.34 14.02
CA ALA A 2 7.84 4.93 14.13
C ALA A 2 9.02 4.02 14.50
N LYS A 3 8.74 2.89 15.16
CA LYS A 3 9.77 1.87 15.46
C LYS A 3 10.38 1.34 14.16
N LYS A 4 11.71 1.23 14.09
CA LYS A 4 12.46 0.69 12.93
C LYS A 4 11.90 -0.67 12.46
N SER A 5 11.59 -1.56 13.40
CA SER A 5 10.98 -2.87 13.10
C SER A 5 9.62 -2.77 12.40
N LYS A 6 8.82 -1.75 12.68
CA LYS A 6 7.52 -1.54 12.03
C LYS A 6 7.65 -0.95 10.63
N ILE A 7 8.70 -0.17 10.38
CA ILE A 7 9.04 0.34 9.03
C ILE A 7 9.53 -0.84 8.18
N ALA A 8 10.53 -1.59 8.68
CA ALA A 8 11.06 -2.79 8.01
C ALA A 8 9.96 -3.81 7.67
N LYS A 9 9.02 -4.07 8.59
CA LYS A 9 7.88 -4.96 8.34
C LYS A 9 6.97 -4.47 7.21
N ASN A 10 6.81 -3.15 7.04
CA ASN A 10 6.00 -2.59 5.96
C ASN A 10 6.73 -2.71 4.61
N GLU A 11 8.04 -2.49 4.58
CA GLU A 11 8.87 -2.70 3.38
C GLU A 11 8.89 -4.17 2.95
N GLN A 12 9.03 -5.10 3.91
CA GLN A 12 8.89 -6.53 3.64
C GLN A 12 7.54 -6.87 3.00
N ARG A 13 6.44 -6.27 3.49
CA ARG A 13 5.11 -6.47 2.89
C ARG A 13 5.04 -5.95 1.46
N LYS A 14 5.61 -4.77 1.16
CA LYS A 14 5.65 -4.24 -0.21
C LYS A 14 6.39 -5.20 -1.14
N ALA A 15 7.53 -5.74 -0.72
CA ALA A 15 8.29 -6.71 -1.50
C ALA A 15 7.50 -8.01 -1.75
N ILE A 16 6.81 -8.54 -0.73
CA ILE A 16 5.95 -9.73 -0.88
C ILE A 16 4.77 -9.44 -1.81
N VAL A 17 4.13 -8.27 -1.68
CA VAL A 17 3.02 -7.86 -2.56
C VAL A 17 3.49 -7.78 -4.00
N ALA A 18 4.62 -7.14 -4.26
CA ALA A 18 5.20 -7.04 -5.60
C ALA A 18 5.48 -8.44 -6.19
N ARG A 19 6.08 -9.34 -5.41
CA ARG A 19 6.40 -10.71 -5.82
C ARG A 19 5.18 -11.53 -6.27
N TYR A 20 4.01 -11.32 -5.66
CA TYR A 20 2.80 -12.11 -5.94
C TYR A 20 1.72 -11.32 -6.68
N ALA A 21 2.00 -10.08 -7.11
CA ALA A 21 0.98 -9.19 -7.66
C ALA A 21 0.26 -9.78 -8.87
N GLU A 22 1.02 -10.31 -9.84
CA GLU A 22 0.50 -10.89 -11.08
C GLU A 22 -0.33 -12.14 -10.82
N LYS A 23 0.27 -13.16 -10.17
CA LYS A 23 -0.42 -14.41 -9.80
C LYS A 23 -1.70 -14.14 -9.00
N ARG A 24 -1.66 -13.17 -8.09
CA ARG A 24 -2.82 -12.81 -7.28
C ARG A 24 -3.92 -12.11 -8.09
N LEU A 25 -3.54 -11.31 -9.09
CA LEU A 25 -4.46 -10.63 -9.99
C LEU A 25 -5.19 -11.65 -10.89
N GLU A 26 -4.45 -12.60 -11.46
CA GLU A 26 -5.01 -13.70 -12.28
C GLU A 26 -6.05 -14.51 -11.50
N LEU A 27 -5.67 -15.02 -10.32
CA LEU A 27 -6.59 -15.77 -9.46
C LEU A 27 -7.83 -14.96 -9.06
N ARG A 28 -7.68 -13.65 -8.84
CA ARG A 28 -8.83 -12.77 -8.55
C ARG A 28 -9.73 -12.56 -9.76
N LYS A 29 -9.17 -12.44 -10.96
CA LYS A 29 -9.94 -12.29 -12.20
C LYS A 29 -10.83 -13.53 -12.40
N THR A 30 -10.26 -14.73 -12.30
CA THR A 30 -11.01 -15.99 -12.40
C THR A 30 -12.11 -16.10 -11.34
N LEU A 31 -11.86 -15.62 -10.12
CA LEU A 31 -12.84 -15.69 -9.04
C LEU A 31 -14.07 -14.78 -9.28
N VAL A 32 -13.89 -13.62 -9.90
CA VAL A 32 -14.94 -12.61 -10.13
C VAL A 32 -15.61 -12.78 -11.50
N ASP A 33 -15.03 -13.59 -12.39
CA ASP A 33 -15.57 -13.83 -13.73
C ASP A 33 -16.94 -14.54 -13.66
N PRO A 34 -18.02 -13.93 -14.20
CA PRO A 34 -19.34 -14.54 -14.22
C PRO A 34 -19.42 -15.80 -15.09
N ASN A 35 -18.53 -15.95 -16.08
CA ASN A 35 -18.53 -17.08 -17.02
C ASN A 35 -17.60 -18.23 -16.60
N ALA A 36 -16.82 -18.06 -15.52
CA ALA A 36 -15.96 -19.11 -15.02
C ALA A 36 -16.78 -20.29 -14.48
N SER A 37 -16.33 -21.51 -14.78
CA SER A 37 -16.90 -22.73 -14.19
C SER A 37 -16.69 -22.74 -12.68
N ASP A 38 -17.58 -23.44 -11.96
CA ASP A 38 -17.49 -23.54 -10.51
C ASP A 38 -16.18 -24.21 -10.06
N GLU A 39 -15.68 -25.19 -10.83
CA GLU A 39 -14.37 -25.82 -10.60
C GLU A 39 -13.21 -24.81 -10.72
N ALA A 40 -13.24 -23.94 -11.74
CA ALA A 40 -12.22 -22.92 -11.93
C ALA A 40 -12.26 -21.86 -10.80
N ARG A 41 -13.46 -21.49 -10.34
CA ARG A 41 -13.64 -20.59 -9.18
C ARG A 41 -13.09 -21.22 -7.89
N GLU A 42 -13.37 -22.49 -7.67
CA GLU A 42 -12.88 -23.23 -6.50
C GLU A 42 -11.35 -23.39 -6.52
N ALA A 43 -10.77 -23.74 -7.66
CA ALA A 43 -9.33 -23.78 -7.84
C ALA A 43 -8.69 -22.40 -7.59
N ALA A 44 -9.30 -21.32 -8.09
CA ALA A 44 -8.84 -19.96 -7.86
C ALA A 44 -8.91 -19.56 -6.38
N ARG A 45 -10.00 -19.93 -5.69
CA ARG A 45 -10.20 -19.71 -4.25
C ARG A 45 -9.13 -20.42 -3.41
N LEU A 46 -8.90 -21.71 -3.66
CA LEU A 46 -7.85 -22.49 -2.99
C LEU A 46 -6.46 -21.95 -3.30
N GLY A 47 -6.20 -21.58 -4.56
CA GLY A 47 -4.96 -20.93 -4.99
C GLY A 47 -4.70 -19.62 -4.23
N LEU A 48 -5.73 -18.81 -4.01
CA LEU A 48 -5.64 -17.57 -3.25
C LEU A 48 -5.29 -17.82 -1.77
N GLN A 49 -5.88 -18.86 -1.17
CA GLN A 49 -5.67 -19.23 0.24
C GLN A 49 -4.26 -19.79 0.49
N LYS A 50 -3.66 -20.46 -0.50
CA LYS A 50 -2.27 -20.95 -0.43
C LYS A 50 -1.23 -19.81 -0.46
N LEU A 51 -1.59 -18.62 -0.97
CA LEU A 51 -0.67 -17.49 -0.98
C LEU A 51 -0.42 -16.94 0.44
N PRO A 52 0.79 -16.40 0.73
CA PRO A 52 1.04 -15.76 2.00
C PRO A 52 0.06 -14.61 2.27
N ARG A 53 -0.43 -14.47 3.51
CA ARG A 53 -1.38 -13.40 3.88
C ARG A 53 -0.87 -12.00 3.53
N ASP A 54 0.43 -11.77 3.69
CA ASP A 54 1.10 -10.50 3.40
C ASP A 54 1.21 -10.20 1.89
N ALA A 55 0.87 -11.14 0.99
CA ALA A 55 0.72 -10.88 -0.44
C ALA A 55 -0.50 -10.01 -0.79
N SER A 56 -1.41 -9.76 0.18
CA SER A 56 -2.54 -8.86 -0.03
C SER A 56 -2.11 -7.38 0.12
N PRO A 57 -2.32 -6.53 -0.90
CA PRO A 57 -1.91 -5.11 -0.85
C PRO A 57 -2.61 -4.31 0.26
N VAL A 58 -3.81 -4.75 0.69
CA VAL A 58 -4.58 -4.14 1.80
C VAL A 58 -3.78 -4.05 3.11
N ARG A 59 -2.76 -4.88 3.28
CA ARG A 59 -1.94 -4.94 4.50
C ARG A 59 -0.75 -3.99 4.50
N VAL A 60 -0.43 -3.40 3.36
CA VAL A 60 0.56 -2.33 3.24
C VAL A 60 -0.07 -1.05 3.78
N ARG A 61 0.67 -0.34 4.62
CA ARG A 61 0.21 0.95 5.17
C ARG A 61 1.02 2.07 4.57
N ASN A 62 0.35 3.13 4.12
CA ASN A 62 1.01 4.38 3.77
C ASN A 62 1.65 4.96 5.04
N ARG A 63 2.96 5.12 4.99
CA ARG A 63 3.78 5.70 6.06
C ARG A 63 4.53 6.89 5.50
N ASP A 64 4.79 7.87 6.35
CA ASP A 64 5.71 8.95 6.06
C ASP A 64 7.08 8.37 5.67
N ALA A 65 7.62 8.82 4.53
CA ALA A 65 8.92 8.39 4.02
C ALA A 65 10.08 8.74 4.96
N ILE A 66 9.95 9.80 5.78
CA ILE A 66 11.04 10.29 6.63
C ILE A 66 10.99 9.64 8.01
N ASP A 67 9.85 9.71 8.70
CA ASP A 67 9.74 9.32 10.11
C ASP A 67 8.91 8.04 10.35
N GLY A 68 8.32 7.48 9.29
CA GLY A 68 7.51 6.27 9.31
C GLY A 68 6.11 6.40 9.91
N ARG A 69 5.61 7.63 10.19
CA ARG A 69 4.30 7.88 10.79
C ARG A 69 3.18 7.24 9.94
N PRO A 70 2.33 6.37 10.51
CA PRO A 70 1.34 5.60 9.74
C PRO A 70 -0.02 6.30 9.54
N ARG A 71 -0.13 7.57 9.95
CA ARG A 71 -1.39 8.33 10.01
C ARG A 71 -1.21 9.76 9.52
N GLY A 72 -2.23 10.27 8.83
CA GLY A 72 -2.23 11.61 8.25
C GLY A 72 -1.15 11.77 7.19
N THR A 73 -0.98 10.76 6.34
CA THR A 73 -0.04 10.76 5.22
C THR A 73 -0.73 11.28 3.98
N PHE A 74 -0.10 12.25 3.31
CA PHE A 74 -0.58 12.72 2.02
C PHE A 74 0.05 11.87 0.91
N GLN A 75 -0.76 11.08 0.19
CA GLN A 75 -0.25 10.15 -0.83
C GLN A 75 0.56 10.86 -1.92
N ARG A 76 0.13 12.05 -2.36
CA ARG A 76 0.84 12.85 -3.37
C ARG A 76 2.26 13.25 -2.96
N PHE A 77 2.46 13.52 -1.66
CA PHE A 77 3.75 14.00 -1.14
C PHE A 77 4.56 12.89 -0.45
N GLY A 78 3.96 11.74 -0.12
CA GLY A 78 4.63 10.63 0.56
C GLY A 78 5.01 10.89 2.03
N ILE A 79 4.59 12.02 2.61
CA ILE A 79 4.97 12.47 3.96
C ILE A 79 3.74 12.69 4.85
N SER A 80 3.93 12.71 6.17
CA SER A 80 2.86 13.00 7.12
C SER A 80 2.51 14.49 7.15
N ARG A 81 1.33 14.82 7.68
CA ARG A 81 0.84 16.20 7.83
C ARG A 81 1.77 17.12 8.62
N VAL A 82 2.54 16.56 9.56
CA VAL A 82 3.49 17.34 10.37
C VAL A 82 4.67 17.72 9.51
N ARG A 83 5.30 16.74 8.85
CA ARG A 83 6.41 16.99 7.93
C ARG A 83 5.99 17.85 6.75
N PHE A 84 4.81 17.62 6.20
CA PHE A 84 4.26 18.44 5.14
C PHE A 84 4.19 19.92 5.55
N ARG A 85 3.69 20.22 6.76
CA ARG A 85 3.65 21.59 7.27
C ARG A 85 5.05 22.17 7.41
N ASP A 86 5.98 21.44 8.03
CA ASP A 86 7.36 21.91 8.24
C ASP A 86 8.06 22.21 6.90
N MET A 87 7.97 21.28 5.94
CA MET A 87 8.57 21.42 4.61
C MET A 87 7.91 22.55 3.81
N ALA A 88 6.59 22.71 3.89
CA ALA A 88 5.88 23.84 3.27
C ALA A 88 6.32 25.18 3.87
N HIS A 89 6.50 25.26 5.19
CA HIS A 89 7.00 26.49 5.84
C HIS A 89 8.44 26.82 5.46
N ARG A 90 9.26 25.81 5.17
CA ARG A 90 10.64 25.99 4.66
C ARG A 90 10.73 26.23 3.16
N GLY A 91 9.61 26.18 2.42
CA GLY A 91 9.62 26.33 0.96
C GLY A 91 10.21 25.13 0.19
N GLU A 92 10.32 23.96 0.83
CA GLU A 92 10.88 22.74 0.21
C GLU A 92 9.87 22.03 -0.71
N LEU A 93 8.62 22.48 -0.75
CA LEU A 93 7.55 21.93 -1.56
C LEU A 93 7.20 22.88 -2.71
N PRO A 94 7.61 22.58 -3.96
CA PRO A 94 7.37 23.46 -5.10
C PRO A 94 5.88 23.73 -5.33
N GLY A 95 5.53 25.00 -5.51
CA GLY A 95 4.16 25.43 -5.79
C GLY A 95 3.19 25.30 -4.61
N VAL A 96 3.68 25.03 -3.39
CA VAL A 96 2.84 24.97 -2.19
C VAL A 96 2.89 26.29 -1.45
N THR A 97 1.76 27.00 -1.43
CA THR A 97 1.56 28.23 -0.68
C THR A 97 0.29 28.13 0.18
N LYS A 98 0.15 29.03 1.16
CA LYS A 98 -1.14 29.18 1.87
C LYS A 98 -2.16 29.78 0.91
N SER A 99 -3.29 29.10 0.75
CA SER A 99 -4.42 29.59 -0.05
C SER A 99 -5.42 30.32 0.85
N SER A 100 -6.01 31.39 0.33
CA SER A 100 -7.15 32.12 0.90
C SER A 100 -8.18 32.33 -0.22
N TRP A 101 -9.44 32.00 0.05
CA TRP A 101 -10.57 32.22 -0.84
C TRP A 101 -11.75 32.73 -0.02
#